data_AF-A0A0D8XT89-F1
#
_entry.id   AF-A0A0D8XT89-F1
#
_cell.length_a   1.000
_cell.length_b   1.000
_cell.length_c   1.000
_cell.angle_alpha   90.00
_cell.angle_beta   90.00
_cell.angle_gamma   90.00
#
_symmetry.space_group_name_H-M   'P 1'
#
loop_
_entity.id
_entity.type
_entity.pdbx_description
1 polymer ?
#
loop_
_entity_poly.entity_id
_entity_poly.type
_entity_poly.pdbx_seq_one_letter_code
_entity_poly.pdbx_strand_id
1 'polypeptide(L)'
;MSHSGKIIRASTNALRHVTPVQSINKEQAKSSVLQVYKELQRITPKFWWDFGMHDMPLGVFRSVLKQQFMKNAHITDVRIIDRLVSETKQHMYSIEYGFYNPDHVRNYLFRENVEAKPKDFLSKFLSGQE
;
A
#
# COMPACT_ATOMS: atom_id res chain seq x y z
N MET A 1 -37.62 -2.64 -53.81
CA MET A 1 -36.48 -3.43 -53.27
C MET A 1 -35.80 -2.58 -52.21
N SER A 2 -35.71 -3.15 -51.02
CA SER A 2 -35.62 -2.50 -49.70
C SER A 2 -34.18 -2.53 -49.17
N HIS A 3 -33.71 -1.41 -48.62
CA HIS A 3 -32.62 -1.22 -47.63
C HIS A 3 -31.19 -1.69 -48.04
N SER A 4 -30.09 -1.04 -47.66
CA SER A 4 -29.81 -0.43 -46.36
C SER A 4 -28.56 0.45 -46.45
N GLY A 5 -28.65 1.71 -46.03
CA GLY A 5 -27.49 2.52 -45.72
C GLY A 5 -26.74 1.90 -44.54
N LYS A 6 -25.44 1.66 -44.69
CA LYS A 6 -24.58 1.26 -43.58
C LYS A 6 -24.39 2.47 -42.65
N ILE A 7 -25.19 2.54 -41.59
CA ILE A 7 -24.91 3.42 -40.46
C ILE A 7 -23.69 2.81 -39.75
N ILE A 8 -22.53 3.45 -39.92
CA ILE A 8 -21.35 3.17 -39.10
C ILE A 8 -21.71 3.65 -37.70
N ARG A 9 -22.17 2.74 -36.83
CA ARG A 9 -22.19 2.99 -35.39
C ARG A 9 -20.74 3.10 -34.96
N ALA A 10 -20.21 4.32 -34.90
CA ALA A 10 -19.06 4.61 -34.07
C ALA A 10 -19.48 4.26 -32.64
N SER A 11 -19.05 3.10 -32.14
CA SER A 11 -19.14 2.77 -30.74
C SER A 11 -18.22 3.74 -30.01
N THR A 12 -18.77 4.88 -29.59
CA THR A 12 -18.16 5.70 -28.57
C THR A 12 -18.10 4.82 -27.33
N ASN A 13 -16.97 4.13 -27.15
CA ASN A 13 -16.54 3.73 -25.82
C ASN A 13 -16.39 5.03 -25.06
N ALA A 14 -17.47 5.50 -24.44
CA ALA A 14 -17.43 6.52 -23.42
C ALA A 14 -16.58 5.92 -22.29
N LEU A 15 -15.25 6.08 -22.41
CA LEU A 15 -14.33 5.83 -21.32
C LEU A 15 -14.93 6.59 -20.15
N ARG A 16 -15.36 5.89 -19.11
CA ARG A 16 -15.89 6.52 -17.90
C ARG A 16 -14.80 7.46 -17.40
N HIS A 17 -14.94 8.75 -17.68
CA HIS A 17 -13.97 9.75 -17.31
C HIS A 17 -14.15 10.00 -15.83
N VAL A 18 -13.29 9.39 -15.02
CA VAL A 18 -13.33 9.56 -13.57
C VAL A 18 -12.39 10.69 -13.18
N THR A 19 -12.86 11.56 -12.31
CA THR A 19 -12.06 12.66 -11.76
C THR A 19 -10.88 12.09 -10.97
N PRO A 20 -9.64 12.55 -11.24
CA PRO A 20 -8.48 12.19 -10.45
C PRO A 20 -8.60 12.78 -9.03
N VAL A 21 -7.94 12.14 -8.05
CA VAL A 21 -7.96 12.60 -6.65
C VAL A 21 -6.87 13.66 -6.43
N GLN A 22 -5.61 13.32 -6.71
CA GLN A 22 -4.50 14.28 -6.67
C GLN A 22 -3.62 14.20 -7.92
N SER A 23 -3.21 12.99 -8.31
CA SER A 23 -2.33 12.75 -9.45
C SER A 23 -3.13 12.64 -10.73
N ILE A 24 -2.70 13.35 -11.78
CA ILE A 24 -3.34 13.35 -13.10
C ILE A 24 -2.83 12.18 -13.95
N ASN A 25 -1.57 11.77 -13.73
CA ASN A 25 -0.92 10.69 -14.45
C ASN A 25 -0.11 9.77 -13.51
N LYS A 26 0.44 8.68 -14.06
CA LYS A 26 1.18 7.67 -13.30
C LYS A 26 2.53 8.19 -12.80
N GLU A 27 3.15 9.09 -13.56
CA GLU A 27 4.44 9.68 -13.25
C GLU A 27 4.35 10.56 -11.98
N GLN A 28 3.31 11.37 -11.88
CA GLN A 28 3.00 12.17 -10.68
C GLN A 28 2.75 11.26 -9.48
N ALA A 29 1.92 10.23 -9.63
CA ALA A 29 1.65 9.27 -8.56
C ALA A 29 2.92 8.58 -8.07
N LYS A 30 3.79 8.15 -9.00
CA LYS A 30 5.10 7.55 -8.67
C LYS A 30 6.00 8.54 -7.93
N SER A 31 6.02 9.81 -8.34
CA SER A 31 6.78 10.86 -7.66
C SER A 31 6.27 11.05 -6.22
N SER A 32 4.95 11.12 -6.03
CA SER A 32 4.31 11.23 -4.72
C SER A 32 4.62 10.05 -3.79
N VAL A 33 4.58 8.82 -4.31
CA VAL A 33 4.99 7.62 -3.56
C VAL A 33 6.46 7.71 -3.14
N LEU A 34 7.36 8.09 -4.05
CA LEU A 34 8.79 8.20 -3.75
C LEU A 34 9.07 9.31 -2.74
N GLN A 35 8.34 10.42 -2.80
CA GLN A 35 8.44 11.50 -1.83
C GLN A 35 8.06 11.01 -0.43
N VAL A 36 6.87 10.44 -0.27
CA VAL A 36 6.40 9.94 1.04
C VAL A 36 7.30 8.81 1.56
N TYR A 37 7.79 7.93 0.68
CA TYR A 37 8.78 6.92 1.06
C TYR A 37 10.06 7.55 1.64
N LYS A 38 10.61 8.58 0.98
CA LYS A 38 11.82 9.27 1.46
C LYS A 38 11.57 10.00 2.78
N GLU A 39 10.41 10.64 2.93
CA GLU A 39 10.03 11.32 4.17
C GLU A 39 9.89 10.32 5.32
N LEU A 40 9.20 9.19 5.10
CA LEU A 40 9.11 8.11 6.09
C LEU A 40 10.50 7.59 6.47
N GLN A 41 11.36 7.33 5.48
CA GLN A 41 12.73 6.88 5.71
C GLN A 41 13.56 7.93 6.49
N ARG A 42 13.27 9.22 6.35
CA ARG A 42 13.95 10.27 7.13
C ARG A 42 13.55 10.23 8.60
N ILE A 43 12.26 10.05 8.91
CA ILE A 43 11.77 9.96 10.30
C ILE A 43 12.04 8.60 10.96
N THR A 44 12.36 7.58 10.16
CA THR A 44 12.53 6.19 10.62
C THR A 44 13.47 6.01 11.82
N PRO A 45 14.63 6.70 11.95
CA PRO A 45 15.48 6.54 13.13
C PRO A 45 14.82 6.98 14.43
N LYS A 46 14.08 8.11 14.40
CA LYS A 46 13.32 8.59 15.55
C LYS A 46 12.15 7.63 15.85
N PHE A 47 11.43 7.21 14.82
CA PHE A 47 10.36 6.23 14.94
C PHE A 47 10.85 4.91 15.57
N TRP A 48 11.95 4.37 15.09
CA TRP A 48 12.60 3.16 15.62
C TRP A 48 12.94 3.30 17.10
N TRP A 49 13.41 4.50 17.50
CA TRP A 49 13.75 4.80 18.88
C TRP A 49 12.53 4.94 19.80
N ASP A 50 11.61 5.83 19.42
CA ASP A 50 10.44 6.19 20.22
C ASP A 50 9.49 5.01 20.44
N PHE A 51 9.43 4.08 19.47
CA PHE A 51 8.57 2.90 19.55
C PHE A 51 9.32 1.66 20.08
N GLY A 52 10.56 1.80 20.54
CA GLY A 52 11.29 0.73 21.23
C GLY A 52 11.63 -0.48 20.35
N MET A 53 11.85 -0.28 19.04
CA MET A 53 12.14 -1.35 18.06
C MET A 53 13.61 -1.81 18.08
N HIS A 54 14.28 -1.64 19.23
CA HIS A 54 15.74 -1.82 19.39
C HIS A 54 16.18 -3.27 19.38
N ASP A 55 15.24 -4.20 19.53
CA ASP A 55 15.46 -5.63 19.35
C ASP A 55 15.93 -5.98 17.93
N MET A 56 15.74 -5.08 16.96
CA MET A 56 16.28 -5.21 15.61
C MET A 56 17.17 -4.05 15.15
N PRO A 57 18.19 -4.31 14.31
CA PRO A 57 18.99 -3.25 13.71
C PRO A 57 18.14 -2.30 12.86
N LEU A 58 18.43 -1.00 12.92
CA LEU A 58 17.73 0.04 12.14
C LEU A 58 17.67 -0.27 10.63
N GLY A 59 18.72 -0.87 10.07
CA GLY A 59 18.74 -1.28 8.66
C GLY A 59 17.67 -2.34 8.33
N VAL A 60 17.45 -3.28 9.24
CA VAL A 60 16.38 -4.29 9.12
C VAL A 60 15.02 -3.61 9.22
N PHE A 61 14.82 -2.71 10.18
CA PHE A 61 13.58 -1.96 10.33
C PHE A 61 13.23 -1.14 9.07
N ARG A 62 14.21 -0.44 8.49
CA ARG A 62 14.04 0.28 7.21
C ARG A 62 13.61 -0.65 6.08
N SER A 63 14.16 -1.87 6.04
CA SER A 63 13.81 -2.87 5.04
C SER A 63 12.36 -3.37 5.20
N VAL A 64 11.88 -3.52 6.43
CA VAL A 64 10.48 -3.91 6.74
C VAL A 64 9.53 -2.82 6.26
N LEU A 65 9.83 -1.54 6.53
CA LEU A 65 9.03 -0.43 6.00
C LEU A 65 9.01 -0.46 4.46
N LYS A 66 10.17 -0.70 3.81
CA LYS A 66 10.23 -0.87 2.35
C LYS A 66 9.36 -2.02 1.86
N GLN A 67 9.33 -3.15 2.56
CA GLN A 67 8.47 -4.29 2.20
C GLN A 67 7.00 -3.90 2.20
N GLN A 68 6.53 -3.05 3.12
CA GLN A 68 5.14 -2.58 3.11
C GLN A 68 4.79 -1.79 1.84
N PHE A 69 5.71 -0.97 1.32
CA PHE A 69 5.53 -0.31 0.02
C PHE A 69 5.50 -1.32 -1.13
N MET A 70 6.41 -2.30 -1.11
CA MET A 70 6.51 -3.30 -2.18
C MET A 70 5.29 -4.22 -2.25
N LYS A 71 4.59 -4.48 -1.14
CA LYS A 71 3.32 -5.25 -1.14
C LYS A 71 2.29 -4.66 -2.10
N ASN A 72 2.29 -3.34 -2.27
CA ASN A 72 1.35 -2.61 -3.12
C ASN A 72 1.90 -2.29 -4.52
N ALA A 73 3.07 -2.79 -4.89
CA ALA A 73 3.73 -2.47 -6.17
C ALA A 73 2.94 -2.94 -7.42
N HIS A 74 2.01 -3.88 -7.25
CA HIS A 74 1.15 -4.41 -8.31
C HIS A 74 -0.01 -3.47 -8.69
N ILE A 75 -0.27 -2.43 -7.89
CA ILE A 75 -1.39 -1.50 -8.10
C ILE A 75 -1.08 -0.56 -9.27
N THR A 76 -2.01 -0.45 -10.21
CA THR A 76 -1.86 0.38 -11.42
C THR A 76 -2.78 1.59 -11.48
N ASP A 77 -3.88 1.58 -10.70
CA ASP A 77 -4.84 2.68 -10.65
C ASP A 77 -4.29 3.84 -9.79
N VAL A 78 -4.15 5.00 -10.44
CA VAL A 78 -3.60 6.22 -9.85
C VAL A 78 -4.38 6.67 -8.61
N ARG A 79 -5.71 6.52 -8.59
CA ARG A 79 -6.55 7.00 -7.48
C ARG A 79 -6.35 6.17 -6.22
N ILE A 80 -6.13 4.86 -6.39
CA ILE A 80 -5.81 3.96 -5.30
C ILE A 80 -4.43 4.29 -4.74
N ILE A 81 -3.47 4.57 -5.62
CA ILE A 81 -2.13 5.00 -5.23
C ILE A 81 -2.20 6.29 -4.42
N ASP A 82 -2.93 7.31 -4.90
CA ASP A 82 -3.10 8.59 -4.18
C ASP A 82 -3.72 8.39 -2.79
N ARG A 83 -4.75 7.54 -2.68
CA ARG A 83 -5.35 7.18 -1.38
C ARG A 83 -4.31 6.56 -0.44
N LEU A 84 -3.53 5.59 -0.91
CA LEU A 84 -2.50 4.93 -0.11
C LEU A 84 -1.38 5.90 0.31
N VAL A 85 -1.02 6.84 -0.55
CA VAL A 85 -0.08 7.91 -0.23
C VAL A 85 -0.65 8.80 0.89
N SER A 86 -1.92 9.18 0.82
CA SER A 86 -2.59 9.96 1.86
C SER A 86 -2.67 9.21 3.19
N GLU A 87 -3.02 7.92 3.16
CA GLU A 87 -3.04 7.05 4.34
C GLU A 87 -1.66 6.94 4.98
N THR A 88 -0.60 6.82 4.16
CA THR A 88 0.78 6.79 4.66
C THR A 88 1.15 8.09 5.35
N LYS A 89 0.78 9.25 4.80
CA LYS A 89 0.99 10.56 5.44
C LYS A 89 0.26 10.64 6.79
N GLN A 90 -0.97 10.13 6.86
CA GLN A 90 -1.73 10.06 8.10
C GLN A 90 -1.04 9.15 9.14
N HIS A 91 -0.55 7.98 8.74
CA HIS A 91 0.21 7.11 9.63
C HIS A 91 1.49 7.78 10.14
N MET A 92 2.23 8.47 9.27
CA MET A 92 3.43 9.22 9.66
C MET A 92 3.11 10.30 10.70
N TYR A 93 2.02 11.04 10.49
CA TYR A 93 1.52 12.02 11.46
C TYR A 93 1.18 11.34 12.80
N SER A 94 0.41 10.25 12.79
CA SER A 94 0.10 9.50 14.02
C SER A 94 1.33 8.96 14.75
N ILE A 95 2.38 8.56 14.03
CA ILE A 95 3.65 8.12 14.60
C ILE A 95 4.38 9.30 15.25
N GLU A 96 4.50 10.42 14.53
CA GLU A 96 5.25 11.60 14.99
C GLU A 96 4.66 12.22 16.26
N TYR A 97 3.33 12.25 16.35
CA TYR A 97 2.60 12.77 17.51
C TYR A 97 2.32 11.71 18.58
N GLY A 98 2.74 10.46 18.40
CA GLY A 98 2.58 9.40 19.39
C GLY A 98 1.12 8.97 19.62
N PHE A 99 0.26 9.08 18.60
CA PHE A 99 -1.13 8.60 18.68
C PHE A 99 -1.25 7.08 18.59
N TYR A 100 -0.22 6.39 18.11
CA TYR A 100 -0.14 4.94 18.15
C TYR A 100 0.61 4.43 19.37
N ASN A 101 0.14 3.31 19.92
CA ASN A 101 0.86 2.53 20.91
C ASN A 101 2.00 1.71 20.23
N PRO A 102 3.21 1.62 20.81
CA PRO A 102 4.28 0.70 20.40
C PRO A 102 3.83 -0.71 20.01
N ASP A 103 3.01 -1.35 20.85
CA ASP A 103 2.54 -2.72 20.60
C ASP A 103 1.65 -2.81 19.36
N HIS A 104 0.82 -1.79 19.13
CA HIS A 104 -0.04 -1.73 17.96
C HIS A 104 0.80 -1.67 16.67
N VAL A 105 1.82 -0.81 16.66
CA VAL A 105 2.73 -0.68 15.52
C VAL A 105 3.51 -1.98 15.29
N ARG A 106 4.04 -2.60 16.35
CA ARG A 106 4.79 -3.87 16.26
C ARG A 106 3.92 -4.96 15.64
N ASN A 107 2.71 -5.13 16.17
CA ASN A 107 1.75 -6.10 15.65
C ASN A 107 1.36 -5.81 14.19
N TYR A 108 1.19 -4.55 13.81
CA TYR A 108 0.86 -4.16 12.43
C TYR A 108 1.98 -4.52 11.44
N LEU A 109 3.23 -4.21 11.79
CA LEU A 109 4.38 -4.41 10.90
C LEU A 109 4.80 -5.88 10.78
N PHE A 110 4.80 -6.61 11.90
CA PHE A 110 5.42 -7.93 12.00
C PHE A 110 4.44 -9.10 12.16
N ARG A 111 3.25 -8.85 12.73
CA ARG A 111 2.27 -9.90 13.07
C ARG A 111 2.86 -11.08 13.85
N GLU A 112 3.76 -10.81 14.80
CA GLU A 112 4.52 -11.84 15.52
C GLU A 112 3.66 -12.86 16.26
N ASN A 113 2.47 -12.46 16.70
CA ASN A 113 1.55 -13.28 17.47
C ASN A 113 0.56 -14.09 16.61
N VAL A 114 0.76 -14.14 15.29
CA VAL A 114 -0.13 -14.86 14.36
C VAL A 114 0.66 -15.95 13.67
N GLU A 115 0.35 -17.21 14.01
CA GLU A 115 0.91 -18.35 13.29
C GLU A 115 0.58 -18.24 11.80
N ALA A 116 1.60 -18.45 10.97
CA ALA A 116 1.43 -18.36 9.53
C ALA A 116 0.41 -19.41 9.08
N LYS A 117 -0.65 -18.95 8.41
CA LYS A 117 -1.68 -19.86 7.89
C LYS A 117 -1.02 -20.93 7.01
N PRO A 118 -1.41 -22.21 7.17
CA PRO A 118 -0.88 -23.29 6.35
C PRO A 118 -1.19 -23.00 4.88
N LYS A 119 -0.17 -23.08 4.03
CA LYS A 119 -0.28 -22.78 2.60
C LYS A 119 -0.44 -24.05 1.77
N ASP A 120 0.30 -25.08 2.15
CA ASP A 120 0.37 -26.33 1.42
C ASP A 120 -0.78 -27.25 1.82
N PHE A 121 -1.24 -28.07 0.87
CA PHE A 121 -2.36 -28.98 1.07
C PHE A 121 -2.21 -29.83 2.34
N LEU A 122 -1.05 -30.47 2.53
CA LEU A 122 -0.82 -31.34 3.69
C LEU A 122 -0.89 -30.57 5.01
N SER A 123 -0.33 -29.36 5.07
CA SER A 123 -0.38 -28.53 6.28
C SER A 123 -1.80 -28.05 6.60
N LYS A 124 -2.59 -27.70 5.56
CA LYS A 124 -4.01 -27.35 5.71
C LYS A 124 -4.83 -28.54 6.20
N PHE A 125 -4.66 -29.68 5.55
CA PHE A 125 -5.28 -30.95 5.91
C PHE A 125 -5.01 -31.33 7.36
N LEU A 126 -3.74 -31.28 7.80
CA LEU A 126 -3.35 -31.60 9.19
C LEU A 126 -3.88 -30.58 10.21
N SER A 127 -4.04 -29.32 9.81
CA SER A 127 -4.59 -28.26 10.67
C SER A 127 -6.12 -28.27 10.79
N GLY A 128 -6.81 -29.10 10.00
CA GLY A 128 -8.27 -29.15 9.96
C GLY A 128 -8.94 -27.90 9.40
N GLN A 129 -8.18 -27.01 8.74
CA GLN A 129 -8.71 -25.86 8.02
C GLN A 129 -8.75 -26.16 6.51
N GLU A 130 -9.93 -26.09 5.88
CA GLU A 130 -10.08 -26.12 4.42
C GLU A 130 -9.42 -24.90 3.75
#